data_AF-S7N150-F1
#
_entry.id   AF-S7N150-F1
#
_cell.length_a   1.000
_cell.length_b   1.000
_cell.length_c   1.000
_cell.angle_alpha   90.00
_cell.angle_beta   90.00
_cell.angle_gamma   90.00
#
_symmetry.space_group_name_H-M   'P 1'
#
loop_
_entity.id
_entity.type
_entity.pdbx_description
1 polymer ?
#
loop_
_entity_poly.entity_id
_entity_poly.type
_entity_poly.pdbx_seq_one_letter_code
_entity_poly.pdbx_strand_id
1 'polypeptide(L)' 'MGIPNVCIDLRLNKAVWAKGISNVPYCTQIQLSRKHDEYENSPNKLYMLVTYEPVTTFKILKTVNVDENYC' A
#
# COMPACT_ATOMS: atom_id res chain seq x y z
N MET A 1 -9.51 4.11 8.00
CA MET A 1 -9.65 3.53 6.64
C MET A 1 -10.73 2.46 6.69
N GLY A 2 -11.96 2.79 6.31
CA GLY A 2 -13.13 1.88 6.40
C GLY A 2 -13.58 1.35 5.05
N ILE A 3 -12.65 1.22 4.09
CA ILE A 3 -12.96 0.77 2.73
C ILE A 3 -12.74 -0.74 2.69
N PRO A 4 -13.76 -1.54 2.31
CA PRO A 4 -13.63 -3.00 2.28
C PRO A 4 -12.81 -3.48 1.07
N ASN A 5 -12.80 -2.73 -0.04
CA ASN A 5 -12.04 -3.08 -1.23
C ASN A 5 -10.59 -2.60 -1.12
N VAL A 6 -9.64 -3.55 -1.08
CA VAL A 6 -8.22 -3.28 -0.92
C VAL A 6 -7.41 -3.99 -2.00
N CYS A 7 -6.69 -3.22 -2.80
CA CYS A 7 -5.81 -3.70 -3.85
C CYS A 7 -4.34 -3.59 -3.38
N ILE A 8 -3.62 -4.71 -3.39
CA ILE A 8 -2.22 -4.78 -2.98
C ILE A 8 -1.33 -4.81 -4.22
N ASP A 9 -0.35 -3.92 -4.31
CA ASP A 9 0.65 -3.93 -5.38
C ASP A 9 1.49 -5.22 -5.35
N LEU A 10 1.74 -5.80 -6.51
CA LEU A 10 2.64 -6.93 -6.70
C LEU A 10 4.05 -6.67 -6.13
N ARG A 11 4.57 -5.44 -6.21
CA ARG A 11 5.87 -5.04 -5.64
C ARG A 11 5.87 -5.20 -4.12
N LEU A 12 4.77 -4.88 -3.45
CA LEU A 12 4.62 -5.09 -2.01
C LEU A 12 4.63 -6.59 -1.68
N ASN A 13 3.87 -7.39 -2.43
CA ASN A 13 3.88 -8.84 -2.24
C ASN A 13 5.28 -9.44 -2.42
N LYS A 14 6.00 -9.03 -3.47
CA LYS A 14 7.39 -9.47 -3.70
C LYS A 14 8.32 -9.05 -2.57
N ALA A 15 8.20 -7.82 -2.06
CA ALA A 15 9.04 -7.33 -0.97
C ALA A 15 8.79 -8.09 0.35
N VAL A 16 7.52 -8.39 0.66
CA VAL A 16 7.13 -9.17 1.83
C VAL A 16 7.71 -10.58 1.79
N TRP A 17 7.67 -11.23 0.62
CA TRP A 17 8.15 -12.61 0.46
C TRP A 17 9.60 -12.73 -0.01
N ALA A 18 10.35 -11.63 -0.13
CA ALA A 18 11.70 -11.63 -0.72
C ALA A 18 12.70 -12.55 0.01
N LYS A 19 12.50 -12.79 1.31
CA LYS A 19 13.36 -13.64 2.15
C LYS A 19 12.72 -15.00 2.48
N GLY A 20 11.59 -15.34 1.85
CA GLY A 20 10.83 -16.56 2.10
C GLY A 20 9.81 -16.45 3.24
N ILE A 21 9.05 -17.53 3.47
CA ILE A 21 7.91 -17.55 4.39
C ILE A 21 8.28 -17.41 5.86
N SER A 22 9.47 -17.87 6.25
CA SER A 22 9.93 -17.85 7.65
C SER A 22 10.58 -16.53 8.06
N ASN A 23 10.94 -15.68 7.11
CA ASN A 23 11.76 -14.48 7.37
C ASN A 23 11.13 -13.21 6.77
N VAL A 24 9.83 -13.05 6.99
CA VAL A 24 9.07 -11.85 6.60
C VAL A 24 9.64 -10.61 7.30
N PRO A 25 9.81 -9.46 6.61
CA PRO A 25 10.30 -8.24 7.23
C PRO A 25 9.39 -7.77 8.38
N TYR A 26 10.00 -7.34 9.49
CA TYR A 26 9.26 -6.86 10.66
C TYR A 26 8.53 -5.53 10.40
N CYS A 27 9.07 -4.69 9.52
CA CYS A 27 8.48 -3.42 9.12
C CYS A 27 8.66 -3.21 7.62
N THR A 28 7.63 -2.68 6.99
CA THR A 28 7.60 -2.35 5.56
C THR A 28 6.94 -1.00 5.40
N GLN A 29 7.60 -0.07 4.72
CA GLN A 29 7.01 1.22 4.39
C GLN A 29 6.03 1.01 3.23
N ILE A 30 4.81 1.47 3.44
CA ILE A 30 3.73 1.41 2.46
C ILE A 30 3.14 2.79 2.27
N GLN A 31 2.60 3.02 1.08
CA GLN A 31 1.78 4.17 0.79
C GLN A 31 0.36 3.70 0.55
N LEU A 32 -0.60 4.43 1.14
CA LEU A 32 -2.02 4.15 1.04
C LEU A 32 -2.67 5.24 0.19
N SER A 33 -3.22 4.85 -0.95
CA SER A 33 -3.94 5.76 -1.84
C SER A 33 -5.40 5.36 -1.89
N ARG A 34 -6.31 6.30 -1.64
CA ARG A 34 -7.75 6.10 -1.81
C ARG A 34 -8.13 6.58 -3.20
N LYS A 35 -8.53 5.66 -4.07
CA LYS A 35 -8.88 5.96 -5.47
C LYS A 35 -10.35 5.62 -5.75
N HIS A 36 -10.94 6.31 -6.72
CA HIS A 36 -12.29 6.00 -7.20
C HIS A 36 -12.25 4.80 -8.13
N ASP A 37 -13.21 3.89 -7.95
CA ASP A 37 -13.43 2.79 -8.87
C ASP A 37 -14.14 3.34 -10.12
N GLU A 38 -13.60 3.03 -11.30
CA GLU A 38 -14.15 3.47 -12.59
C GLU A 38 -15.27 2.54 -13.08
N TYR A 39 -15.48 1.39 -12.42
CA TYR A 39 -16.48 0.42 -12.84
C TYR A 39 -17.88 0.77 -12.28
N GLU A 40 -18.83 1.05 -13.19
CA GLU A 40 -20.19 1.51 -12.84
C GLU A 40 -20.96 0.53 -11.93
N ASN A 41 -20.72 -0.77 -12.07
CA ASN A 41 -21.41 -1.80 -11.28
C ASN A 41 -20.61 -2.24 -10.03
N SER A 42 -19.58 -1.50 -9.65
CA SER A 42 -18.83 -1.80 -8.42
C SER A 42 -19.72 -1.52 -7.18
N PRO A 43 -19.84 -2.46 -6.24
CA PRO A 43 -20.61 -2.22 -5.00
C PRO A 43 -19.96 -1.15 -4.11
N ASN A 44 -18.66 -0.88 -4.34
CA ASN A 44 -17.89 0.13 -3.63
C ASN A 44 -17.36 1.18 -4.62
N LYS A 45 -17.76 2.44 -4.46
CA LYS A 45 -17.29 3.57 -5.29
C LYS A 45 -15.79 3.88 -5.17
N LEU A 46 -15.12 3.28 -4.19
CA LEU A 46 -13.76 3.59 -3.78
C LEU A 46 -13.03 2.30 -3.46
N TYR A 47 -11.75 2.28 -3.78
CA TYR A 47 -10.83 1.23 -3.36
C TYR A 47 -9.58 1.84 -2.73
N MET A 48 -8.92 1.05 -1.90
CA MET A 48 -7.63 1.40 -1.32
C MET A 48 -6.53 0.69 -2.08
N LEU A 49 -5.65 1.45 -2.72
CA LEU A 49 -4.43 0.93 -3.34
C LEU A 49 -3.28 1.01 -2.31
N VAL A 50 -2.65 -0.13 -2.05
CA VAL A 50 -1.48 -0.24 -1.17
C VAL A 50 -0.25 -0.47 -2.03
N THR A 51 0.64 0.52 -2.07
CA THR A 51 1.91 0.45 -2.81
C THR A 51 3.09 0.29 -1.87
N TYR A 52 4.16 -0.33 -2.37
CA TYR A 52 5.42 -0.48 -1.64
C TYR A 52 6.35 0.68 -1.96
N GLU A 53 6.78 1.38 -0.91
CA GLU A 53 7.78 2.42 -0.99
C GLU A 53 9.09 1.93 -0.34
N PRO A 54 10.17 1.71 -1.12
CA PRO A 54 11.43 1.25 -0.56
C PRO A 54 12.06 2.36 0.28
N VAL A 55 12.40 2.04 1.53
CA VAL A 55 13.13 2.95 2.41
C VAL A 55 14.35 2.26 2.99
N THR A 56 15.45 3.01 3.13
CA THR A 56 16.73 2.51 3.64
C THR A 56 16.76 2.39 5.17
N THR A 57 16.01 3.23 5.89
CA THR A 57 15.92 3.20 7.36
C THR A 57 14.53 3.54 7.87
N PHE A 58 14.07 2.82 8.89
CA PHE A 58 12.79 3.08 9.56
C PHE A 58 12.90 4.07 10.73
N LYS A 59 14.11 4.56 11.04
CA LYS A 59 14.31 5.45 12.19
C LYS A 59 13.56 6.77 11.98
N ILE A 60 12.74 7.15 12.97
CA ILE A 60 12.07 8.46 13.08
C ILE A 60 11.03 8.70 11.95
N LEU A 61 10.71 7.68 11.15
CA LEU A 61 9.60 7.78 10.19
C LEU A 61 8.27 7.90 10.93
N LYS A 62 7.44 8.83 10.45
CA LYS A 62 6.07 9.03 10.92
C LYS A 62 5.12 8.91 9.74
N THR A 63 3.86 8.65 10.02
CA THR A 63 2.81 8.74 9.01
C THR A 63 2.75 10.17 8.50
N VAL A 64 2.91 10.34 7.20
CA VAL A 64 2.82 11.62 6.50
C VAL A 64 1.76 11.51 5.40
N ASN A 65 1.09 12.63 5.13
CA ASN A 65 0.23 12.72 3.96
C ASN A 65 1.11 12.95 2.72
N VAL A 66 0.79 12.28 1.63
CA VAL A 66 1.48 12.42 0.34
C VAL A 66 0.60 13.24 -0.59
N ASP A 67 1.20 14.21 -1.27
CA ASP A 67 0.51 15.01 -2.27
C ASP A 67 0.20 14.17 -3.52
N GLU A 68 -1.00 14.35 -4.07
CA GLU A 68 -1.52 13.54 -5.17
C GLU A 68 -0.71 13.66 -6.47
N ASN A 69 0.05 14.75 -6.65
CA ASN A 69 0.94 14.95 -7.81
C ASN A 69 2.13 13.97 -7.87
N TYR A 70 2.41 13.24 -6.79
CA TYR A 70 3.49 12.26 -6.71
C TYR A 70 2.96 10.81 -6.58
N CYS A 71 1.66 10.61 -6.81
CA CYS A 71 0.93 9.34 -6.67
C CYS A 71 0.54 8.69 -8.02
#